data_AF-A0A0F0L2J6-F1
#
_entry.id   AF-A0A0F0L2J6-F1
#
_cell.length_a   1.000
_cell.length_b   1.000
_cell.length_c   1.000
_cell.angle_alpha   90.00
_cell.angle_beta   90.00
_cell.angle_gamma   90.00
#
_symmetry.space_group_name_H-M   'P 1'
#
loop_
_entity.id
_entity.type
_entity.pdbx_description
1 polymer ?
#
loop_
_entity_poly.entity_id
_entity_poly.type
_entity_poly.pdbx_seq_one_letter_code
_entity_poly.pdbx_strand_id
1 'polypeptide(L)'
;MDDKTPSPDQTPESTPDAPTVPVSPTPDAATTPTAPAPPAASAPAPGAGQHPTFPASEPTSDAPAASAKPGRKRALLIGGGIAAAVVLAGGGIAIGAAIGDEFGDDDRAPMSDGPRHEGNGDHDRPGDGPRSEDRGDAPSNGRGPVTGIGSASADELIAIADAARGAADGDVTSIDAKRDGTWEVQLTTAAGDETEVRVDKDLATSVASTDAADGDDTGPTLTLDDETIRALVAAALAEAEGMITDLDVDGDDVSPYDASVLTADSRSIDIEFDADFAVVGTDID
;
A
#
# COMPACT_ATOMS: atom_id res chain seq x y z
N MET A 1 38.81 -55.13 17.32
CA MET A 1 38.62 -55.32 18.78
C MET A 1 37.74 -54.19 19.26
N ASP A 2 36.57 -54.04 18.62
CA ASP A 2 35.34 -54.83 18.83
C ASP A 2 34.64 -54.27 20.08
N ASP A 3 33.67 -53.38 19.91
CA ASP A 3 32.25 -53.71 19.68
C ASP A 3 31.54 -54.03 21.00
N LYS A 4 30.59 -53.17 21.39
CA LYS A 4 29.25 -53.56 21.89
C LYS A 4 28.46 -52.36 22.40
N THR A 5 27.53 -51.90 21.58
CA THR A 5 26.18 -51.52 22.07
C THR A 5 25.45 -52.79 22.58
N PRO A 6 24.47 -52.62 23.47
CA PRO A 6 23.10 -52.86 22.99
C PRO A 6 22.05 -51.89 23.57
N SER A 7 21.17 -51.42 22.69
CA SER A 7 19.80 -51.01 23.05
C SER A 7 18.96 -52.25 23.37
N PRO A 8 18.00 -52.13 24.30
CA PRO A 8 16.76 -52.88 24.21
C PRO A 8 15.57 -51.97 23.88
N ASP A 9 15.02 -52.28 22.71
CA ASP A 9 13.63 -52.21 22.31
C ASP A 9 12.63 -52.48 23.46
N GLN A 10 11.65 -51.58 23.63
CA GLN A 10 10.39 -51.85 24.30
C GLN A 10 9.29 -51.02 23.61
N THR A 11 8.78 -51.56 22.52
CA THR A 11 7.42 -51.31 22.05
C THR A 11 6.45 -52.09 22.95
N PRO A 12 5.30 -51.51 23.33
CA PRO A 12 4.09 -52.33 23.37
C PRO A 12 2.99 -51.74 22.48
N GLU A 13 2.61 -52.52 21.48
CA GLU A 13 1.28 -52.51 20.87
C GLU A 13 0.20 -52.70 21.95
N SER A 14 -0.86 -51.91 21.90
CA SER A 14 -2.19 -52.29 22.39
C SER A 14 -3.27 -51.35 21.86
N THR A 15 -3.92 -51.77 20.77
CA THR A 15 -5.36 -51.55 20.54
C THR A 15 -5.93 -52.97 20.34
N PRO A 16 -7.10 -53.35 20.88
CA PRO A 16 -8.37 -52.84 20.37
C PRO A 16 -9.47 -52.67 21.44
N ASP A 17 -10.45 -51.78 21.19
CA ASP A 17 -11.89 -52.08 21.33
C ASP A 17 -12.74 -50.83 21.05
N ALA A 18 -13.50 -50.89 19.94
CA ALA A 18 -14.77 -50.19 19.79
C ALA A 18 -15.87 -51.14 20.31
N PRO A 19 -16.96 -50.69 20.95
CA PRO A 19 -18.10 -50.23 20.14
C PRO A 19 -19.04 -49.22 20.83
N THR A 20 -19.75 -48.41 20.03
CA THR A 20 -21.22 -48.31 19.96
C THR A 20 -21.65 -46.93 19.44
N VAL A 21 -22.18 -46.93 18.22
CA VAL A 21 -23.02 -45.87 17.65
C VAL A 21 -24.41 -45.92 18.28
N PRO A 22 -25.02 -44.78 18.64
CA PRO A 22 -26.46 -44.65 18.66
C PRO A 22 -26.96 -43.89 17.42
N VAL A 23 -27.61 -44.66 16.55
CA VAL A 23 -28.88 -44.42 15.86
C VAL A 23 -29.32 -42.96 15.62
N SER A 24 -29.46 -42.62 14.34
CA SER A 24 -30.25 -41.47 13.85
C SER A 24 -31.75 -41.66 14.11
N PRO A 25 -32.47 -40.56 14.42
CA PRO A 25 -33.88 -40.44 14.06
C PRO A 25 -34.09 -39.38 12.97
N THR A 26 -34.82 -39.76 11.91
CA THR A 26 -35.45 -38.90 10.90
C THR A 26 -36.84 -39.51 10.63
N PRO A 27 -37.88 -38.78 10.22
CA PRO A 27 -38.28 -37.39 10.46
C PRO A 27 -39.68 -37.32 11.13
N ASP A 28 -40.08 -36.19 11.69
CA ASP A 28 -41.51 -35.85 11.69
C ASP A 28 -41.73 -34.35 11.49
N ALA A 29 -42.89 -34.07 10.93
CA ALA A 29 -43.20 -32.95 10.08
C ALA A 29 -43.55 -31.64 10.81
N ALA A 30 -43.42 -30.56 10.04
CA ALA A 30 -44.27 -29.37 10.03
C ALA A 30 -44.35 -28.52 11.31
N THR A 31 -43.65 -27.38 11.29
CA THR A 31 -44.31 -26.07 11.40
C THR A 31 -43.41 -25.00 10.78
N THR A 32 -43.85 -24.42 9.66
CA THR A 32 -43.36 -23.16 9.11
C THR A 32 -43.58 -22.03 10.13
N PRO A 33 -42.58 -21.21 10.50
CA PRO A 33 -42.86 -19.91 11.09
C PRO A 33 -43.41 -18.98 9.99
N THR A 34 -44.68 -18.64 10.14
CA THR A 34 -45.39 -17.61 9.38
C THR A 34 -44.61 -16.30 9.40
N ALA A 35 -44.22 -15.83 8.22
CA ALA A 35 -43.75 -14.47 8.00
C ALA A 35 -44.82 -13.47 8.47
N PRO A 36 -44.46 -12.41 9.22
CA PRO A 36 -45.39 -11.33 9.47
C PRO A 36 -45.73 -10.64 8.14
N ALA A 37 -47.02 -10.57 7.85
CA ALA A 37 -47.58 -9.88 6.70
C ALA A 37 -47.21 -8.38 6.72
N PRO A 38 -46.95 -7.75 5.57
CA PRO A 38 -46.76 -6.31 5.50
C PRO A 38 -48.08 -5.60 5.85
N PRO A 39 -48.07 -4.55 6.69
CA PRO A 39 -49.26 -3.73 6.87
C PRO A 39 -49.57 -3.03 5.55
N ALA A 40 -50.82 -3.20 5.13
CA ALA A 40 -51.40 -2.63 3.93
C ALA A 40 -51.26 -1.10 3.89
N ALA A 41 -50.89 -0.63 2.71
CA ALA A 41 -51.02 0.76 2.31
C ALA A 41 -52.42 1.29 2.60
N SER A 42 -52.49 2.37 3.39
CA SER A 42 -53.61 3.31 3.35
C SER A 42 -53.06 4.62 2.82
N ALA A 43 -53.34 4.90 1.55
CA ALA A 43 -53.20 6.23 1.00
C ALA A 43 -54.30 7.15 1.55
N PRO A 44 -53.98 8.41 1.85
CA PRO A 44 -54.88 9.51 1.58
C PRO A 44 -54.28 10.45 0.52
N ALA A 45 -55.11 10.78 -0.47
CA ALA A 45 -54.89 11.83 -1.45
C ALA A 45 -55.10 13.24 -0.81
N PRO A 46 -54.78 14.34 -1.52
CA PRO A 46 -54.11 15.53 -0.98
C PRO A 46 -55.06 16.54 -0.32
N GLY A 47 -54.56 17.22 0.72
CA GLY A 47 -55.26 18.29 1.43
C GLY A 47 -54.30 19.43 1.76
N ALA A 48 -54.69 20.63 1.36
CA ALA A 48 -53.91 21.85 1.36
C ALA A 48 -53.50 22.38 2.74
N GLY A 49 -52.35 23.04 2.77
CA GLY A 49 -52.11 24.22 3.59
C GLY A 49 -51.68 23.96 5.03
N GLN A 50 -50.41 24.25 5.33
CA GLN A 50 -50.00 25.41 6.14
C GLN A 50 -48.51 25.28 6.48
N HIS A 51 -47.74 26.29 6.08
CA HIS A 51 -46.37 26.52 6.54
C HIS A 51 -46.40 26.82 8.05
N PRO A 52 -45.62 26.12 8.89
CA PRO A 52 -45.03 26.74 10.06
C PRO A 52 -43.70 27.40 9.67
N THR A 53 -43.69 28.72 9.73
CA THR A 53 -42.49 29.55 9.72
C THR A 53 -41.62 29.19 10.92
N PHE A 54 -40.41 28.69 10.67
CA PHE A 54 -39.34 28.70 11.66
C PHE A 54 -38.54 30.00 11.51
N PRO A 55 -38.23 30.72 12.59
CA PRO A 55 -37.44 31.95 12.51
C PRO A 55 -36.00 31.65 12.06
N ALA A 56 -35.50 32.49 11.17
CA ALA A 56 -34.09 32.54 10.78
C ALA A 56 -33.25 33.01 11.97
N SER A 57 -32.28 32.20 12.39
CA SER A 57 -31.19 32.64 13.26
C SER A 57 -30.03 33.10 12.39
N GLU A 58 -29.64 34.36 12.54
CA GLU A 58 -28.48 34.99 11.92
C GLU A 58 -27.17 34.32 12.38
N PRO A 59 -26.11 34.29 11.55
CA PRO A 59 -24.84 33.69 11.93
C PRO A 59 -24.11 34.59 12.93
N THR A 60 -23.88 34.08 14.14
CA THR A 60 -22.91 34.68 15.06
C THR A 60 -21.55 34.07 14.78
N SER A 61 -20.66 34.91 14.25
CA SER A 61 -19.23 34.67 14.14
C SER A 61 -18.64 34.68 15.55
N ASP A 62 -18.16 33.53 16.03
CA ASP A 62 -17.22 33.48 17.14
C ASP A 62 -16.22 32.35 16.86
N ALA A 63 -14.97 32.76 16.63
CA ALA A 63 -13.84 31.88 16.42
C ALA A 63 -13.22 31.51 17.77
N PRO A 64 -12.96 30.22 18.06
CA PRO A 64 -11.90 29.84 18.97
C PRO A 64 -10.62 29.55 18.19
N ALA A 65 -9.53 30.03 18.78
CA ALA A 65 -8.18 29.94 18.27
C ALA A 65 -7.69 28.50 18.07
N ALA A 66 -6.80 28.39 17.10
CA ALA A 66 -6.05 27.20 16.71
C ALA A 66 -5.44 26.42 17.88
N SER A 67 -5.51 25.10 17.77
CA SER A 67 -4.55 24.18 18.36
C SER A 67 -4.32 23.06 17.36
N ALA A 68 -3.57 23.37 16.30
CA ALA A 68 -3.02 22.37 15.39
C ALA A 68 -1.97 21.56 16.17
N LYS A 69 -2.26 20.29 16.44
CA LYS A 69 -1.25 19.31 16.87
C LYS A 69 -0.67 18.63 15.62
N PRO A 70 0.64 18.35 15.59
CA PRO A 70 1.34 18.05 14.35
C PRO A 70 1.19 16.57 13.95
N GLY A 71 0.50 16.31 12.84
CA GLY A 71 0.64 15.06 12.09
C GLY A 71 2.07 14.95 11.57
N ARG A 72 2.73 13.81 11.86
CA ARG A 72 4.12 13.55 11.48
C ARG A 72 4.18 13.19 9.99
N LYS A 73 4.41 14.20 9.13
CA LYS A 73 4.74 14.00 7.71
C LYS A 73 6.10 13.33 7.58
N ARG A 74 6.15 12.18 6.90
CA ARG A 74 7.40 11.52 6.48
C ARG A 74 8.22 12.51 5.62
N ALA A 75 9.49 12.67 5.96
CA ALA A 75 10.38 13.68 5.39
C ALA A 75 10.82 13.31 3.97
N LEU A 76 10.18 13.91 2.96
CA LEU A 76 10.69 13.93 1.60
C LEU A 76 11.84 14.95 1.50
N LEU A 77 13.08 14.46 1.51
CA LEU A 77 14.29 15.23 1.22
C LEU A 77 14.28 15.67 -0.26
N ILE A 78 13.62 16.80 -0.56
CA ILE A 78 13.81 17.53 -1.81
C ILE A 78 14.70 18.75 -1.52
N GLY A 79 15.94 18.67 -2.00
CA GLY A 79 16.80 19.85 -2.12
C GLY A 79 16.27 20.80 -3.19
N GLY A 80 16.39 22.10 -2.94
CA GLY A 80 16.16 23.14 -3.95
C GLY A 80 15.50 24.38 -3.36
N GLY A 81 16.29 25.43 -3.14
CA GLY A 81 15.74 26.74 -2.76
C GLY A 81 14.94 27.38 -3.89
N ILE A 82 14.04 28.31 -3.53
CA ILE A 82 14.05 29.72 -3.97
C ILE A 82 12.81 30.46 -3.39
N ALA A 83 13.10 31.66 -2.88
CA ALA A 83 12.35 32.92 -2.78
C ALA A 83 10.81 32.98 -2.65
N ALA A 84 10.43 33.72 -1.60
CA ALA A 84 9.59 34.92 -1.60
C ALA A 84 8.32 34.98 -2.48
N ALA A 85 7.20 35.16 -1.77
CA ALA A 85 5.88 35.48 -2.27
C ALA A 85 5.82 36.73 -3.17
N VAL A 86 5.06 36.63 -4.26
CA VAL A 86 4.31 37.76 -4.85
C VAL A 86 2.95 37.23 -5.30
N VAL A 87 1.89 37.70 -4.63
CA VAL A 87 0.52 37.60 -5.11
C VAL A 87 0.38 38.51 -6.33
N LEU A 88 0.03 37.95 -7.49
CA LEU A 88 -0.38 38.73 -8.66
C LEU A 88 -1.58 38.08 -9.32
N ALA A 89 -2.73 38.72 -9.12
CA ALA A 89 -3.96 38.48 -9.82
C ALA A 89 -3.78 38.76 -11.33
N GLY A 90 -4.31 37.86 -12.18
CA GLY A 90 -4.75 38.19 -13.54
C GLY A 90 -3.77 37.90 -14.68
N GLY A 91 -4.12 36.88 -15.48
CA GLY A 91 -4.24 36.94 -16.95
C GLY A 91 -3.01 37.20 -17.83
N GLY A 92 -2.76 36.27 -18.78
CA GLY A 92 -2.21 36.60 -20.10
C GLY A 92 -1.03 35.74 -20.56
N ILE A 93 -1.23 34.98 -21.63
CA ILE A 93 -0.19 34.26 -22.38
C ILE A 93 0.64 35.26 -23.20
N ALA A 94 1.97 35.15 -23.18
CA ALA A 94 2.82 35.73 -24.20
C ALA A 94 4.01 34.80 -24.52
N ILE A 95 3.99 34.28 -25.74
CA ILE A 95 5.14 33.65 -26.42
C ILE A 95 6.10 34.77 -26.84
N GLY A 96 7.40 34.63 -26.58
CA GLY A 96 8.39 35.60 -27.05
C GLY A 96 9.80 35.02 -27.04
N ALA A 97 10.27 34.60 -28.22
CA ALA A 97 11.66 34.31 -28.51
C ALA A 97 12.51 35.60 -28.49
N ALA A 98 13.76 35.50 -28.04
CA ALA A 98 14.81 36.43 -28.44
C ALA A 98 16.15 35.69 -28.56
N ILE A 99 16.64 35.68 -29.80
CA ILE A 99 18.00 35.40 -30.23
C ILE A 99 18.82 36.70 -30.09
N GLY A 100 20.11 36.58 -29.81
CA GLY A 100 21.12 37.63 -30.02
C GLY A 100 21.97 37.86 -28.77
N ASP A 101 23.27 38.08 -28.81
CA ASP A 101 24.23 38.19 -29.92
C ASP A 101 25.62 38.00 -29.29
N GLU A 102 26.56 37.67 -30.16
CA GLU A 102 27.95 37.32 -29.96
C GLU A 102 28.84 38.57 -29.69
N PHE A 103 30.13 38.30 -29.43
CA PHE A 103 31.33 39.14 -29.61
C PHE A 103 32.07 39.74 -28.39
N GLY A 104 33.39 39.44 -28.38
CA GLY A 104 34.47 40.18 -27.71
C GLY A 104 35.35 39.28 -26.82
N ASP A 105 36.19 38.39 -27.33
CA ASP A 105 37.55 38.60 -27.91
C ASP A 105 38.51 39.42 -27.01
N ASP A 106 39.53 38.77 -26.44
CA ASP A 106 40.93 38.86 -26.89
C ASP A 106 41.98 38.37 -25.86
N ASP A 107 42.76 37.40 -26.33
CA ASP A 107 44.23 37.30 -26.28
C ASP A 107 45.02 37.32 -24.96
N ARG A 108 45.67 36.17 -24.68
CA ARG A 108 47.16 36.08 -24.60
C ARG A 108 47.69 34.70 -25.03
N ALA A 109 48.05 34.62 -26.32
CA ALA A 109 49.40 34.39 -26.87
C ALA A 109 50.30 33.19 -26.44
N PRO A 110 51.20 32.75 -27.35
CA PRO A 110 51.45 31.34 -27.63
C PRO A 110 52.92 30.92 -27.41
N MET A 111 53.21 29.62 -27.49
CA MET A 111 54.53 29.15 -27.88
C MET A 111 54.43 28.15 -29.04
N SER A 112 55.03 28.58 -30.16
CA SER A 112 55.53 27.86 -31.34
C SER A 112 56.33 26.60 -30.94
N ASP A 113 56.65 25.61 -31.77
CA ASP A 113 57.07 25.59 -33.19
C ASP A 113 57.15 24.08 -33.54
N GLY A 114 56.45 23.50 -34.53
CA GLY A 114 56.95 23.23 -35.90
C GLY A 114 57.92 22.01 -36.01
N PRO A 115 58.19 21.40 -37.19
CA PRO A 115 57.38 21.11 -38.38
C PRO A 115 57.56 19.69 -39.01
N ARG A 116 56.56 19.22 -39.77
CA ARG A 116 56.57 18.45 -41.06
C ARG A 116 57.45 17.19 -41.26
N HIS A 117 56.87 16.11 -41.81
CA HIS A 117 57.10 15.61 -43.20
C HIS A 117 56.23 14.37 -43.53
N GLU A 118 55.93 14.21 -44.82
CA GLU A 118 55.06 13.23 -45.49
C GLU A 118 55.75 11.87 -45.72
N GLY A 119 54.97 10.83 -46.06
CA GLY A 119 55.46 9.75 -46.94
C GLY A 119 54.99 8.32 -46.65
N ASN A 120 54.05 7.85 -47.50
CA ASN A 120 53.90 6.51 -48.10
C ASN A 120 54.04 5.20 -47.28
N GLY A 121 53.13 4.26 -47.56
CA GLY A 121 53.47 2.82 -47.54
C GLY A 121 52.31 1.87 -47.25
N ASP A 122 51.74 1.33 -48.32
CA ASP A 122 50.78 0.23 -48.40
C ASP A 122 51.02 -0.93 -47.43
N HIS A 123 49.97 -1.43 -46.76
CA HIS A 123 49.84 -2.85 -46.38
C HIS A 123 48.38 -3.32 -46.46
N ASP A 124 48.14 -4.21 -47.42
CA ASP A 124 46.96 -5.02 -47.65
C ASP A 124 46.60 -6.00 -46.50
N ARG A 125 45.28 -6.13 -46.23
CA ARG A 125 44.49 -7.33 -45.82
C ARG A 125 44.67 -7.93 -44.41
N PRO A 126 43.75 -8.82 -43.93
CA PRO A 126 42.34 -9.09 -44.32
C PRO A 126 41.37 -9.06 -43.11
N GLY A 127 40.06 -9.09 -43.39
CA GLY A 127 39.04 -9.37 -42.38
C GLY A 127 39.04 -10.84 -41.95
N ASP A 128 38.78 -11.07 -40.65
CA ASP A 128 38.28 -12.33 -40.13
C ASP A 128 37.63 -12.13 -38.73
N GLY A 129 36.39 -12.59 -38.59
CA GLY A 129 35.77 -12.97 -37.31
C GLY A 129 34.89 -11.93 -36.58
N PRO A 130 33.55 -12.12 -36.50
CA PRO A 130 32.75 -11.46 -35.46
C PRO A 130 33.18 -12.04 -34.10
N ARG A 131 33.61 -11.16 -33.19
CA ARG A 131 33.89 -11.55 -31.81
C ARG A 131 32.57 -11.92 -31.15
N SER A 132 32.43 -13.21 -30.83
CA SER A 132 31.51 -13.67 -29.81
C SER A 132 31.87 -13.00 -28.50
N GLU A 133 31.16 -11.94 -28.15
CA GLU A 133 31.11 -11.41 -26.80
C GLU A 133 30.16 -12.30 -25.99
N ASP A 134 30.72 -13.44 -25.56
CA ASP A 134 30.25 -14.18 -24.39
C ASP A 134 30.58 -13.30 -23.15
N ARG A 135 29.80 -12.24 -22.97
CA ARG A 135 29.74 -11.51 -21.70
C ARG A 135 28.67 -12.20 -20.89
N GLY A 136 29.16 -12.95 -19.91
CA GLY A 136 28.38 -13.64 -18.90
C GLY A 136 27.21 -12.80 -18.41
N ASP A 137 26.08 -13.48 -18.44
CA ASP A 137 24.83 -13.21 -17.76
C ASP A 137 25.11 -12.87 -16.28
N ALA A 138 25.44 -11.60 -16.02
CA ALA A 138 25.14 -10.99 -14.75
C ALA A 138 23.62 -10.84 -14.72
N PRO A 139 22.93 -11.22 -13.63
CA PRO A 139 21.50 -10.97 -13.52
C PRO A 139 21.32 -9.46 -13.62
N SER A 140 20.93 -9.02 -14.81
CA SER A 140 20.47 -7.67 -15.03
C SER A 140 19.26 -7.55 -14.12
N ASN A 141 19.39 -6.76 -13.05
CA ASN A 141 18.29 -6.39 -12.18
C ASN A 141 17.13 -6.01 -13.09
N GLY A 142 16.18 -6.94 -13.21
CA GLY A 142 15.12 -6.94 -14.20
C GLY A 142 14.11 -5.87 -13.85
N ARG A 143 14.48 -4.61 -14.03
CA ARG A 143 13.54 -3.50 -14.02
C ARG A 143 12.90 -3.42 -15.41
N GLY A 144 12.12 -4.45 -15.74
CA GLY A 144 10.98 -4.27 -16.62
C GLY A 144 9.94 -3.36 -15.93
N PRO A 145 8.89 -2.92 -16.64
CA PRO A 145 7.76 -2.25 -16.00
C PRO A 145 7.28 -3.11 -14.84
N VAL A 146 7.13 -2.50 -13.66
CA VAL A 146 6.75 -3.22 -12.44
C VAL A 146 5.25 -3.47 -12.49
N THR A 147 4.84 -4.40 -13.36
CA THR A 147 3.48 -4.90 -13.44
C THR A 147 3.39 -6.05 -12.43
N GLY A 148 2.87 -5.78 -11.22
CA GLY A 148 2.67 -6.81 -10.19
C GLY A 148 3.08 -6.44 -8.76
N ILE A 149 3.14 -5.16 -8.38
CA ILE A 149 3.13 -4.78 -6.95
C ILE A 149 1.67 -4.83 -6.48
N GLY A 150 1.45 -5.39 -5.30
CA GLY A 150 0.14 -5.46 -4.66
C GLY A 150 -0.61 -6.78 -4.89
N SER A 151 -1.88 -6.80 -4.47
CA SER A 151 -2.82 -7.90 -4.66
C SER A 151 -4.21 -7.40 -5.04
N ALA A 152 -4.94 -8.15 -5.87
CA ALA A 152 -6.36 -7.93 -6.11
C ALA A 152 -7.25 -8.90 -5.29
N SER A 153 -6.67 -9.60 -4.31
CA SER A 153 -7.33 -10.67 -3.55
C SER A 153 -7.27 -10.40 -2.06
N ALA A 154 -8.46 -10.23 -1.45
CA ALA A 154 -8.55 -10.12 0.02
C ALA A 154 -8.00 -11.36 0.72
N ASP A 155 -8.21 -12.56 0.17
CA ASP A 155 -7.71 -13.81 0.77
C ASP A 155 -6.17 -13.88 0.77
N GLU A 156 -5.51 -13.22 -0.19
CA GLU A 156 -4.04 -13.14 -0.20
C GLU A 156 -3.55 -12.19 0.89
N LEU A 157 -4.16 -11.01 1.01
CA LEU A 157 -3.80 -10.04 2.06
C LEU A 157 -4.07 -10.61 3.47
N ILE A 158 -5.13 -11.39 3.64
CA ILE A 158 -5.41 -12.10 4.89
C ILE A 158 -4.33 -13.15 5.17
N ALA A 159 -3.90 -13.92 4.18
CA ALA A 159 -2.82 -14.89 4.36
C ALA A 159 -1.48 -14.22 4.74
N ILE A 160 -1.21 -13.03 4.18
CA ILE A 160 -0.05 -12.21 4.53
C ILE A 160 -0.16 -11.70 5.98
N ALA A 161 -1.31 -11.15 6.36
CA ALA A 161 -1.60 -10.70 7.72
C ALA A 161 -1.47 -11.85 8.73
N ASP A 162 -2.02 -13.02 8.44
CA ASP A 162 -1.93 -14.22 9.27
C ASP A 162 -0.50 -14.72 9.43
N ALA A 163 0.29 -14.72 8.35
CA ALA A 163 1.71 -15.07 8.43
C ALA A 163 2.46 -14.12 9.37
N ALA A 164 2.20 -12.81 9.26
CA ALA A 164 2.81 -11.80 10.12
C ALA A 164 2.40 -11.93 11.60
N ARG A 165 1.12 -12.18 11.88
CA ARG A 165 0.60 -12.50 13.24
C ARG A 165 1.24 -13.76 13.83
N GLY A 166 1.67 -14.69 12.98
CA GLY A 166 2.45 -15.87 13.41
C GLY A 166 3.89 -15.55 13.80
N ALA A 167 4.43 -14.40 13.40
CA ALA A 167 5.82 -14.01 13.60
C ALA A 167 6.05 -13.00 14.75
N ALA A 168 5.04 -12.20 15.09
CA ALA A 168 5.12 -11.17 16.14
C ALA A 168 3.78 -10.99 16.86
N ASP A 169 3.84 -10.43 18.08
CA ASP A 169 2.66 -10.07 18.88
C ASP A 169 2.03 -8.76 18.38
N GLY A 170 0.71 -8.63 18.48
CA GLY A 170 -0.03 -7.41 18.18
C GLY A 170 -1.16 -7.64 17.19
N ASP A 171 -1.92 -6.57 16.95
CA ASP A 171 -2.96 -6.52 15.92
C ASP A 171 -2.41 -5.83 14.68
N VAL A 172 -2.85 -6.27 13.50
CA VAL A 172 -2.38 -5.70 12.23
C VAL A 172 -2.97 -4.32 12.04
N THR A 173 -2.13 -3.32 11.78
CA THR A 173 -2.53 -1.92 11.56
C THR A 173 -2.14 -1.39 10.18
N SER A 174 -1.22 -2.08 9.47
CA SER A 174 -0.74 -1.68 8.15
C SER A 174 -0.31 -2.90 7.34
N ILE A 175 -0.58 -2.89 6.03
CA ILE A 175 -0.15 -3.89 5.05
C ILE A 175 0.33 -3.18 3.77
N ASP A 176 1.65 -3.04 3.59
CA ASP A 176 2.26 -2.31 2.47
C ASP A 176 3.03 -3.23 1.51
N ALA A 177 2.73 -3.14 0.22
CA ALA A 177 3.39 -3.87 -0.85
C ALA A 177 4.72 -3.20 -1.23
N LYS A 178 5.81 -3.91 -1.01
CA LYS A 178 7.15 -3.39 -1.29
C LYS A 178 7.52 -3.68 -2.74
N ARG A 179 8.36 -2.80 -3.29
CA ARG A 179 8.81 -2.86 -4.68
C ARG A 179 9.57 -4.16 -5.05
N ASP A 180 10.14 -4.83 -4.07
CA ASP A 180 10.84 -6.10 -4.25
C ASP A 180 9.91 -7.32 -4.29
N GLY A 181 8.59 -7.10 -4.18
CA GLY A 181 7.58 -8.15 -4.18
C GLY A 181 7.34 -8.78 -2.80
N THR A 182 7.97 -8.25 -1.74
CA THR A 182 7.60 -8.57 -0.35
C THR A 182 6.49 -7.66 0.13
N TRP A 183 5.83 -8.06 1.20
CA TRP A 183 4.91 -7.23 1.96
C TRP A 183 5.56 -6.84 3.28
N GLU A 184 5.28 -5.63 3.75
CA GLU A 184 5.57 -5.17 5.10
C GLU A 184 4.26 -5.08 5.86
N VAL A 185 4.18 -5.75 7.00
CA VAL A 185 2.98 -5.74 7.85
C VAL A 185 3.37 -5.16 9.19
N GLN A 186 2.68 -4.11 9.63
CA GLN A 186 2.86 -3.56 10.96
C GLN A 186 1.87 -4.22 11.94
N LEU A 187 2.41 -4.71 13.06
CA LEU A 187 1.61 -5.17 14.19
C LEU A 187 1.82 -4.23 15.37
N THR A 188 0.72 -3.82 15.99
CA THR A 188 0.74 -2.92 17.14
C THR A 188 0.09 -3.60 18.34
N THR A 189 0.78 -3.61 19.48
CA THR A 189 0.24 -4.21 20.71
C THR A 189 -0.72 -3.25 21.42
N ALA A 190 -1.50 -3.75 22.38
CA ALA A 190 -2.34 -2.90 23.23
C ALA A 190 -1.56 -1.83 24.02
N ALA A 191 -0.25 -2.03 24.22
CA ALA A 191 0.63 -1.06 24.87
C ALA A 191 1.15 0.02 23.90
N GLY A 192 0.98 -0.16 22.59
CA GLY A 192 1.54 0.71 21.56
C GLY A 192 2.91 0.27 21.05
N ASP A 193 3.39 -0.92 21.40
CA ASP A 193 4.64 -1.44 20.80
C ASP A 193 4.36 -1.81 19.34
N GLU A 194 5.26 -1.42 18.44
CA GLU A 194 5.12 -1.63 17.00
C GLU A 194 6.16 -2.64 16.51
N THR A 195 5.75 -3.57 15.65
CA THR A 195 6.65 -4.51 14.99
C THR A 195 6.37 -4.55 13.51
N GLU A 196 7.40 -4.31 12.69
CA GLU A 196 7.33 -4.45 11.25
C GLU A 196 7.82 -5.85 10.84
N VAL A 197 6.94 -6.60 10.16
CA VAL A 197 7.24 -7.94 9.65
C VAL A 197 7.27 -7.92 8.13
N ARG A 198 8.36 -8.43 7.54
CA ARG A 198 8.42 -8.71 6.10
C ARG A 198 7.90 -10.10 5.80
N VAL A 199 6.97 -10.18 4.85
CA VAL A 199 6.37 -11.43 4.36
C VAL A 199 6.70 -11.57 2.88
N ASP A 200 7.32 -12.69 2.50
CA ASP A 200 7.61 -12.97 1.09
C ASP A 200 6.44 -13.70 0.39
N LYS A 201 6.57 -13.91 -0.92
CA LYS A 201 5.57 -14.59 -1.75
C LYS A 201 5.26 -16.04 -1.34
N ASP A 202 6.14 -16.68 -0.56
CA ASP A 202 5.97 -18.04 -0.04
C ASP A 202 5.43 -18.00 1.41
N LEU A 203 5.02 -16.82 1.88
CA LEU A 203 4.58 -16.51 3.24
C LEU A 203 5.67 -16.73 4.30
N ALA A 204 6.94 -16.74 3.91
CA ALA A 204 8.02 -16.75 4.89
C ALA A 204 8.19 -15.35 5.49
N THR A 205 8.33 -15.32 6.81
CA THR A 205 8.32 -14.09 7.60
C THR A 205 9.70 -13.77 8.15
N SER A 206 10.07 -12.49 8.17
CA SER A 206 11.20 -11.99 8.95
C SER A 206 10.85 -10.67 9.63
N VAL A 207 11.16 -10.55 10.92
CA VAL A 207 10.96 -9.29 11.65
C VAL A 207 12.03 -8.29 11.19
N ALA A 208 11.59 -7.14 10.67
CA ALA A 208 12.47 -6.07 10.19
C ALA A 208 12.87 -5.13 11.33
N SER A 209 11.91 -4.76 12.17
CA SER A 209 12.09 -3.84 13.30
C SER A 209 11.06 -4.12 14.39
N THR A 210 11.41 -3.73 15.62
CA THR A 210 10.49 -3.68 16.76
C THR A 210 10.82 -2.44 17.57
N ASP A 211 9.84 -1.57 17.72
CA ASP A 211 9.94 -0.33 18.48
C ASP A 211 8.98 -0.41 19.67
N ALA A 212 9.50 -0.07 20.85
CA ALA A 212 8.69 -0.06 22.06
C ALA A 212 7.86 1.22 22.14
N ALA A 213 6.67 1.11 22.71
CA ALA A 213 5.79 2.24 22.98
C ALA A 213 6.52 3.32 23.80
N ASP A 214 6.36 4.59 23.41
CA ASP A 214 6.72 5.73 24.25
C ASP A 214 5.65 5.97 25.34
N GLY A 215 5.96 6.82 26.31
CA GLY A 215 5.18 6.92 27.56
C GLY A 215 3.72 7.39 27.43
N ASP A 216 3.33 7.95 26.29
CA ASP A 216 1.96 8.34 25.96
C ASP A 216 1.36 7.57 24.79
N ASP A 217 2.08 6.60 24.23
CA ASP A 217 1.56 5.72 23.20
C ASP A 217 0.53 4.75 23.78
N THR A 218 -0.44 4.41 22.95
CA THR A 218 -1.49 3.45 23.27
C THR A 218 -1.72 2.56 22.07
N GLY A 219 -2.14 1.32 22.31
CA GLY A 219 -2.50 0.42 21.22
C GLY A 219 -3.66 0.92 20.37
N PRO A 220 -3.86 0.30 19.20
CA PRO A 220 -4.81 0.77 18.21
C PRO A 220 -6.25 0.52 18.68
N THR A 221 -7.15 1.43 18.31
CA THR A 221 -8.60 1.25 18.53
C THR A 221 -9.28 0.45 17.43
N LEU A 222 -8.67 0.44 16.24
CA LEU A 222 -9.15 -0.21 15.03
C LEU A 222 -8.01 -1.05 14.45
N THR A 223 -8.35 -2.12 13.75
CA THR A 223 -7.38 -3.09 13.25
C THR A 223 -7.79 -3.59 11.88
N LEU A 224 -6.83 -4.12 11.13
CA LEU A 224 -7.05 -4.84 9.87
C LEU A 224 -7.26 -6.33 10.19
N ASP A 225 -8.41 -6.65 10.78
CA ASP A 225 -8.86 -8.03 10.92
C ASP A 225 -9.37 -8.60 9.59
N ASP A 226 -9.67 -9.90 9.55
CA ASP A 226 -10.05 -10.58 8.32
C ASP A 226 -11.37 -10.06 7.71
N GLU A 227 -12.31 -9.57 8.52
CA GLU A 227 -13.57 -9.00 8.02
C GLU A 227 -13.32 -7.62 7.43
N THR A 228 -12.53 -6.80 8.14
CA THR A 228 -12.10 -5.47 7.74
C THR A 228 -11.32 -5.49 6.43
N ILE A 229 -10.32 -6.37 6.30
CA ILE A 229 -9.55 -6.52 5.06
C ILE A 229 -10.48 -6.88 3.88
N ARG A 230 -11.44 -7.79 4.07
CA ARG A 230 -12.39 -8.13 3.00
C ARG A 230 -13.27 -6.95 2.61
N ALA A 231 -13.76 -6.19 3.58
CA ALA A 231 -14.60 -5.03 3.34
C ALA A 231 -13.84 -3.94 2.58
N LEU A 232 -12.65 -3.57 3.06
CA LEU A 232 -11.80 -2.56 2.44
C LEU A 232 -11.38 -2.93 1.02
N VAL A 233 -10.90 -4.17 0.80
CA VAL A 233 -10.51 -4.62 -0.55
C VAL A 233 -11.71 -4.62 -1.50
N ALA A 234 -12.88 -5.07 -1.03
CA ALA A 234 -14.08 -5.07 -1.86
C ALA A 234 -14.53 -3.64 -2.22
N ALA A 235 -14.47 -2.71 -1.26
CA ALA A 235 -14.83 -1.31 -1.47
C ALA A 235 -13.81 -0.59 -2.39
N ALA A 236 -12.52 -0.75 -2.13
CA ALA A 236 -11.44 -0.16 -2.91
C ALA A 236 -11.48 -0.61 -4.38
N LEU A 237 -11.63 -1.92 -4.63
CA LEU A 237 -11.68 -2.45 -6.00
C LEU A 237 -13.00 -2.16 -6.73
N ALA A 238 -14.06 -1.80 -5.99
CA ALA A 238 -15.29 -1.27 -6.58
C ALA A 238 -15.16 0.20 -6.99
N GLU A 239 -14.33 0.97 -6.29
CA GLU A 239 -14.03 2.38 -6.61
C GLU A 239 -12.99 2.49 -7.73
N ALA A 240 -11.90 1.71 -7.66
CA ALA A 240 -10.80 1.74 -8.61
C ALA A 240 -10.36 0.33 -9.04
N GLU A 241 -10.35 0.08 -10.35
CA GLU A 241 -9.79 -1.16 -10.90
C GLU A 241 -8.25 -1.15 -10.81
N GLY A 242 -7.67 -2.14 -10.12
CA GLY A 242 -6.22 -2.24 -10.00
C GLY A 242 -5.77 -3.34 -9.03
N MET A 243 -4.59 -3.13 -8.45
CA MET A 243 -4.02 -3.95 -7.39
C MET A 243 -3.92 -3.11 -6.12
N ILE A 244 -4.39 -3.62 -5.00
CA ILE A 244 -4.20 -3.02 -3.68
C ILE A 244 -2.72 -3.10 -3.35
N THR A 245 -2.08 -1.96 -3.15
CA THR A 245 -0.68 -1.87 -2.74
C THR A 245 -0.52 -1.54 -1.28
N ASP A 246 -1.54 -0.97 -0.66
CA ASP A 246 -1.49 -0.55 0.73
C ASP A 246 -2.89 -0.64 1.36
N LEU A 247 -2.95 -1.05 2.62
CA LEU A 247 -4.11 -0.95 3.51
C LEU A 247 -3.62 -0.50 4.88
N ASP A 248 -4.16 0.59 5.38
CA ASP A 248 -3.73 1.20 6.63
C ASP A 248 -4.93 1.54 7.54
N VAL A 249 -4.65 1.53 8.85
CA VAL A 249 -5.53 2.10 9.88
C VAL A 249 -5.00 3.48 10.21
N ASP A 250 -5.83 4.49 9.96
CA ASP A 250 -5.50 5.87 10.22
C ASP A 250 -6.01 6.34 11.60
N GLY A 251 -5.35 7.37 12.13
CA GLY A 251 -5.56 7.84 13.51
C GLY A 251 -6.67 8.88 13.67
N ASP A 252 -7.49 9.12 12.65
CA ASP A 252 -8.54 10.14 12.69
C ASP A 252 -9.96 9.56 12.63
N ASP A 253 -10.91 10.31 13.19
CA ASP A 253 -12.30 9.86 13.35
C ASP A 253 -13.14 9.97 12.04
N VAL A 254 -12.60 10.58 10.98
CA VAL A 254 -13.33 10.84 9.73
C VAL A 254 -13.03 9.75 8.71
N SER A 255 -11.76 9.41 8.57
CA SER A 255 -11.21 8.41 7.64
C SER A 255 -10.29 7.45 8.39
N PRO A 256 -10.82 6.59 9.29
CA PRO A 256 -10.01 5.66 10.07
C PRO A 256 -9.32 4.57 9.26
N TYR A 257 -9.62 4.44 7.97
CA TYR A 257 -8.99 3.47 7.09
C TYR A 257 -8.69 4.11 5.74
N ASP A 258 -7.61 3.67 5.13
CA ASP A 258 -7.24 4.05 3.78
C ASP A 258 -6.69 2.85 2.99
N ALA A 259 -6.72 3.00 1.67
CA ALA A 259 -6.15 2.02 0.75
C ALA A 259 -5.54 2.72 -0.45
N SER A 260 -4.40 2.20 -0.91
CA SER A 260 -3.81 2.59 -2.20
C SER A 260 -4.06 1.54 -3.27
N VAL A 261 -4.56 1.96 -4.44
CA VAL A 261 -4.77 1.11 -5.62
C VAL A 261 -3.82 1.52 -6.74
N LEU A 262 -2.96 0.59 -7.16
CA LEU A 262 -2.15 0.75 -8.37
C LEU A 262 -2.93 0.30 -9.60
N THR A 263 -3.26 1.25 -10.46
CA THR A 263 -4.00 1.00 -11.71
C THR A 263 -3.10 0.42 -12.80
N ALA A 264 -3.73 -0.17 -13.83
CA ALA A 264 -3.01 -0.75 -14.98
C ALA A 264 -2.17 0.27 -15.77
N ASP A 265 -2.52 1.56 -15.71
CA ASP A 265 -1.77 2.66 -16.30
C ASP A 265 -0.74 3.29 -15.36
N SER A 266 -0.42 2.60 -14.25
CA SER A 266 0.63 2.97 -13.28
C SER A 266 0.35 4.26 -12.52
N ARG A 267 -0.92 4.58 -12.27
CA ARG A 267 -1.33 5.63 -11.33
C ARG A 267 -1.62 4.99 -9.97
N SER A 268 -1.26 5.69 -8.90
CA SER A 268 -1.76 5.34 -7.56
C SER A 268 -3.04 6.12 -7.32
N ILE A 269 -4.04 5.46 -6.77
CA ILE A 269 -5.29 6.06 -6.32
C ILE A 269 -5.39 5.78 -4.83
N ASP A 270 -5.41 6.84 -4.04
CA ASP A 270 -5.56 6.76 -2.60
C ASP A 270 -7.05 6.93 -2.28
N ILE A 271 -7.57 6.04 -1.45
CA ILE A 271 -8.99 5.96 -1.12
C ILE A 271 -9.14 5.99 0.39
N GLU A 272 -9.86 6.98 0.88
CA GLU A 272 -10.15 7.14 2.31
C GLU A 272 -11.54 6.54 2.62
N PHE A 273 -11.66 5.79 3.72
CA PHE A 273 -12.90 5.15 4.15
C PHE A 273 -13.32 5.57 5.55
N ASP A 274 -14.63 5.71 5.77
CA ASP A 274 -15.19 5.83 7.11
C ASP A 274 -15.18 4.49 7.88
N ALA A 275 -15.61 4.52 9.14
CA ALA A 275 -15.68 3.34 10.01
C ALA A 275 -16.68 2.26 9.54
N ASP A 276 -17.60 2.60 8.62
CA ASP A 276 -18.54 1.66 7.99
C ASP A 276 -17.99 1.16 6.62
N PHE A 277 -16.73 1.45 6.31
CA PHE A 277 -16.02 1.13 5.07
C PHE A 277 -16.59 1.81 3.81
N ALA A 278 -17.32 2.91 3.97
CA ALA A 278 -17.77 3.72 2.85
C ALA A 278 -16.67 4.69 2.42
N VAL A 279 -16.49 4.84 1.10
CA VAL A 279 -15.54 5.79 0.53
C VAL A 279 -15.97 7.22 0.88
N VAL A 280 -15.07 7.98 1.52
CA VAL A 280 -15.26 9.39 1.87
C VAL A 280 -14.34 10.34 1.11
N GLY A 281 -13.22 9.83 0.59
CA GLY A 281 -12.22 10.58 -0.16
C GLY A 281 -11.56 9.71 -1.22
N THR A 282 -11.14 10.34 -2.33
CA THR A 282 -10.35 9.68 -3.37
C THR A 282 -9.47 10.69 -4.08
N ASP A 283 -8.17 10.40 -4.10
CA ASP A 283 -7.15 11.26 -4.69
C ASP A 283 -6.24 10.45 -5.64
N ILE A 284 -5.63 11.14 -6.60
CA ILE A 284 -4.73 10.54 -7.59
C ILE A 284 -3.36 11.17 -7.43
N ASP A 285 -2.34 10.32 -7.30
CA ASP A 285 -0.93 10.69 -7.22
C ASP A 285 -0.19 10.68 -8.57
#